data_AF-A0A920TQ21-F1
#
_entry.id   AF-A0A920TQ21-F1
#
_cell.length_a   1.000
_cell.length_b   1.000
_cell.length_c   1.000
_cell.angle_alpha   90.00
_cell.angle_beta   90.00
_cell.angle_gamma   90.00
#
_symmetry.space_group_name_H-M   'P 1'
#
loop_
_entity.id
_entity.type
_entity.pdbx_description
1 polymer ?
#
loop_
_entity_poly.entity_id
_entity_poly.type
_entity_poly.pdbx_seq_one_letter_code
_entity_poly.pdbx_strand_id
1 'polypeptide(L)'
;MGDGKFFLNGNINNSELEKINITGDIKNLHLNQILRQLNLANWERIEIKLSSNQFKFNSKKNNILQSAEASVPINGSMYFAVTEEERFGIAFLRLLIEKMPNLSNLSKSLTQIIDGFDGKPALFKGDLNIKSGLIQTDNLNVKNQNNRIDIKGSYDMIADLFDVKILFF
;
A
#
# COMPACT_ATOMS: atom_id res chain seq x y z
N MET A 1 13.52 -17.32 0.89
CA MET A 1 14.36 -16.11 1.00
C MET A 1 13.72 -15.04 0.12
N GLY A 2 13.61 -13.80 0.58
CA GLY A 2 12.94 -12.74 -0.18
C GLY A 2 13.86 -12.17 -1.26
N ASP A 3 13.39 -12.08 -2.50
CA ASP A 3 14.13 -11.57 -3.66
C ASP A 3 14.11 -10.03 -3.78
N GLY A 4 13.61 -9.34 -2.76
CA GLY A 4 13.48 -7.89 -2.74
C GLY A 4 14.85 -7.19 -2.77
N LYS A 5 15.00 -6.18 -3.62
CA LYS A 5 16.26 -5.42 -3.78
C LYS A 5 16.02 -3.93 -3.70
N PHE A 6 16.93 -3.24 -3.02
CA PHE A 6 17.03 -1.78 -2.99
C PHE A 6 18.31 -1.36 -3.71
N PHE A 7 18.19 -0.45 -4.66
CA PHE A 7 19.31 0.18 -5.34
C PHE A 7 19.28 1.65 -4.98
N LEU A 8 20.22 2.11 -4.16
CA LEU A 8 20.25 3.48 -3.67
C LEU A 8 21.53 4.15 -4.12
N ASN A 9 21.42 5.38 -4.61
CA ASN A 9 22.53 6.28 -4.81
C ASN A 9 22.21 7.60 -4.13
N GLY A 10 23.15 8.18 -3.40
CA GLY A 10 22.86 9.39 -2.66
C GLY A 10 24.10 10.18 -2.32
N ASN A 11 23.88 11.45 -2.00
CA ASN A 11 24.92 12.36 -1.54
C ASN A 11 24.43 13.07 -0.28
N ILE A 12 25.33 13.19 0.70
CA ILE A 12 25.15 14.00 1.90
C ILE A 12 26.15 15.14 1.80
N ASN A 13 25.65 16.35 1.59
CA ASN A 13 26.47 17.54 1.54
C ASN A 13 26.59 18.13 2.95
N ASN A 14 27.81 18.23 3.49
CA ASN A 14 28.10 18.84 4.80
C ASN A 14 28.24 20.38 4.77
N SER A 15 27.69 21.06 3.75
CA SER A 15 27.57 22.52 3.73
C SER A 15 26.57 23.02 4.79
N GLU A 16 26.48 24.35 5.01
CA GLU A 16 25.60 24.97 6.02
C GLU A 16 24.12 24.52 5.96
N LEU A 17 23.65 24.04 4.81
CA LEU A 17 22.27 23.56 4.61
C LEU A 17 22.09 22.06 4.91
N GLU A 18 23.18 21.33 5.14
CA GLU A 18 23.30 19.89 5.39
C GLU A 18 22.23 19.03 4.67
N LYS A 19 22.30 18.98 3.33
CA LYS A 19 21.30 18.32 2.48
C LYS A 19 21.62 16.85 2.24
N ILE A 20 20.59 16.02 2.34
CA ILE A 20 20.57 14.60 1.97
C ILE A 20 19.75 14.49 0.70
N ASN A 21 20.32 13.91 -0.35
CA ASN A 21 19.58 13.54 -1.56
C ASN A 21 19.84 12.06 -1.85
N ILE A 22 18.78 11.29 -2.03
CA ILE A 22 18.82 9.87 -2.35
C ILE A 22 17.92 9.65 -3.55
N THR A 23 18.43 8.93 -4.54
CA THR A 23 17.64 8.37 -5.63
C THR A 23 17.78 6.86 -5.61
N GLY A 24 16.76 6.17 -6.10
CA GLY A 24 16.86 4.73 -6.13
C GLY A 24 15.72 4.00 -6.79
N ASP A 25 15.91 2.68 -6.82
CA ASP A 25 14.94 1.70 -7.29
C ASP A 25 14.64 0.71 -6.17
N ILE A 26 13.37 0.30 -6.11
CA ILE A 26 12.86 -0.77 -5.28
C ILE A 26 12.35 -1.84 -6.24
N LYS A 27 12.83 -3.08 -6.09
CA LYS A 27 12.35 -4.21 -6.91
C LYS A 27 11.82 -5.32 -6.01
N ASN A 28 10.59 -5.78 -6.28
CA ASN A 28 9.96 -6.95 -5.65
C ASN A 28 10.00 -6.95 -4.12
N LEU A 29 9.75 -5.79 -3.52
CA LEU A 29 9.73 -5.64 -2.08
C LEU A 29 8.45 -6.25 -1.50
N HIS A 30 8.58 -7.31 -0.71
CA HIS A 30 7.46 -7.95 -0.02
C HIS A 30 7.12 -7.16 1.25
N LEU A 31 6.10 -6.30 1.21
CA LEU A 31 5.73 -5.43 2.33
C LEU A 31 5.40 -6.25 3.59
N ASN A 32 4.69 -7.36 3.44
CA ASN A 32 4.34 -8.28 4.53
C ASN A 32 5.55 -8.77 5.33
N GLN A 33 6.65 -9.07 4.62
CA GLN A 33 7.87 -9.54 5.27
C GLN A 33 8.50 -8.43 6.10
N ILE A 34 8.52 -7.20 5.59
CA ILE A 34 9.03 -6.03 6.32
C ILE A 34 8.19 -5.78 7.57
N LEU A 35 6.87 -5.71 7.43
CA LEU A 35 5.97 -5.46 8.56
C LEU A 35 6.15 -6.50 9.67
N ARG A 36 6.32 -7.78 9.29
CA ARG A 36 6.58 -8.86 10.25
C ARG A 36 7.97 -8.75 10.89
N GLN A 37 9.02 -8.46 10.11
CA GLN A 37 10.39 -8.30 10.64
C GLN A 37 10.52 -7.11 11.57
N LEU A 38 9.76 -6.04 11.32
CA LEU A 38 9.70 -4.86 12.17
C LEU A 38 8.72 -5.02 13.36
N ASN A 39 8.09 -6.19 13.52
CA ASN A 39 7.04 -6.44 14.51
C ASN A 39 5.88 -5.43 14.48
N LEU A 40 5.57 -4.88 13.31
CA LEU A 40 4.47 -3.92 13.13
C LEU A 40 3.14 -4.62 12.86
N ALA A 41 3.14 -5.64 12.02
CA ALA A 41 1.95 -6.43 11.69
C ALA A 41 2.32 -7.79 11.09
N ASN A 42 1.47 -8.80 11.32
CA ASN A 42 1.54 -10.10 10.66
C ASN A 42 0.31 -10.31 9.78
N TRP A 43 0.38 -9.85 8.53
CA TRP A 43 -0.70 -10.04 7.56
C TRP A 43 -0.53 -11.37 6.83
N GLU A 44 -1.36 -12.34 7.17
CA GLU A 44 -1.31 -13.71 6.61
C GLU A 44 -2.16 -13.86 5.33
N ARG A 45 -3.18 -13.02 5.15
CA ARG A 45 -4.21 -13.16 4.12
C ARG A 45 -4.02 -12.23 2.91
N ILE A 46 -3.11 -11.27 3.01
CA ILE A 46 -2.82 -10.32 1.95
C ILE A 46 -1.34 -10.46 1.66
N GLU A 47 -0.92 -10.54 0.41
CA GLU A 47 0.49 -10.42 0.02
C GLU A 47 0.64 -9.21 -0.89
N ILE A 48 1.56 -8.32 -0.56
CA ILE A 48 1.83 -7.10 -1.33
C ILE A 48 3.30 -7.09 -1.75
N LYS A 49 3.53 -7.07 -3.07
CA LYS A 49 4.83 -6.86 -3.68
C LYS A 49 4.87 -5.48 -4.28
N LEU A 50 5.86 -4.68 -3.87
CA LEU A 50 6.06 -3.31 -4.31
C LEU A 50 7.34 -3.18 -5.12
N SER A 51 7.27 -2.40 -6.17
CA SER A 51 8.43 -1.93 -6.93
C SER A 51 8.26 -0.44 -7.19
N SER A 52 9.38 0.25 -7.33
CA SER A 52 9.43 1.66 -7.68
C SER A 52 10.69 1.88 -8.50
N ASN A 53 10.61 2.63 -9.57
CA ASN A 53 11.77 3.02 -10.35
C ASN A 53 12.03 4.51 -10.14
N GLN A 54 13.28 4.88 -9.94
CA GLN A 54 13.80 6.24 -9.90
C GLN A 54 13.08 7.14 -8.88
N PHE A 55 12.76 6.60 -7.70
CA PHE A 55 12.24 7.44 -6.63
C PHE A 55 13.29 8.45 -6.20
N LYS A 56 12.83 9.59 -5.69
CA LYS A 56 13.69 10.66 -5.17
C LYS A 56 13.28 10.96 -3.74
N PHE A 57 14.27 11.09 -2.87
CA PHE A 57 14.13 11.50 -1.49
C PHE A 57 15.11 12.63 -1.22
N ASN A 58 14.61 13.76 -0.74
CA ASN A 58 15.42 14.89 -0.32
C ASN A 58 15.08 15.22 1.12
N SER A 59 16.08 15.62 1.89
CA SER A 59 15.88 16.02 3.28
C SER A 59 17.04 16.87 3.79
N LYS A 60 16.86 17.51 4.95
CA LYS A 60 17.92 18.16 5.73
C LYS A 60 18.33 17.23 6.87
N LYS A 61 19.64 17.03 7.02
CA LYS A 61 20.24 16.15 8.04
C LYS A 61 19.78 16.47 9.46
N ASN A 62 19.66 17.75 9.80
CA ASN A 62 19.30 18.19 11.16
C ASN A 62 17.80 18.08 11.48
N ASN A 63 16.97 17.78 10.49
CA ASN A 63 15.53 17.72 10.68
C ASN A 63 14.87 16.77 9.68
N ILE A 64 15.34 15.51 9.65
CA ILE A 64 15.08 14.60 8.53
C ILE A 64 13.58 14.44 8.28
N LEU A 65 12.79 14.21 9.34
CA LEU A 65 11.37 13.92 9.24
C LEU A 65 10.57 15.11 8.69
N GLN A 66 10.77 16.30 9.26
CA GLN A 66 10.03 17.53 8.92
C GLN A 66 10.49 18.17 7.61
N SER A 67 11.65 17.78 7.09
CA SER A 67 12.18 18.26 5.81
C SER A 67 12.21 17.18 4.72
N ALA A 68 11.72 15.97 5.03
CA ALA A 68 11.60 14.90 4.06
C ALA A 68 10.62 15.29 2.95
N GLU A 69 11.10 15.23 1.72
CA GLU A 69 10.33 15.36 0.51
C GLU A 69 10.64 14.16 -0.38
N ALA A 70 9.62 13.38 -0.71
CA ALA A 70 9.79 12.26 -1.62
C ALA A 70 8.56 12.06 -2.49
N SER A 71 8.81 11.51 -3.67
CA SER A 71 7.76 10.97 -4.53
C SER A 71 8.22 9.59 -4.99
N VAL A 72 7.44 8.59 -4.58
CA VAL A 72 7.77 7.17 -4.79
C VAL A 72 6.68 6.55 -5.65
N PRO A 73 6.91 6.40 -6.97
CA PRO A 73 5.96 5.76 -7.86
C PRO A 73 5.90 4.27 -7.57
N ILE A 74 4.77 3.80 -7.08
CA ILE A 74 4.53 2.41 -6.73
C ILE A 74 3.93 1.66 -7.92
N ASN A 75 4.54 0.51 -8.22
CA ASN A 75 4.00 -0.49 -9.13
C ASN A 75 4.25 -1.89 -8.57
N GLY A 76 3.27 -2.78 -8.64
CA GLY A 76 3.40 -4.05 -7.97
C GLY A 76 2.18 -4.94 -8.09
N SER A 77 2.08 -5.89 -7.18
CA SER A 77 0.93 -6.81 -7.13
C SER A 77 0.44 -6.97 -5.71
N MET A 78 -0.87 -7.12 -5.58
CA MET A 78 -1.56 -7.51 -4.37
C MET A 78 -2.24 -8.85 -4.63
N TYR A 79 -2.19 -9.75 -3.66
CA TYR A 79 -2.85 -11.05 -3.71
C TYR A 79 -3.58 -11.29 -2.40
N PHE A 80 -4.84 -11.71 -2.48
CA PHE A 80 -5.60 -12.17 -1.31
C PHE A 80 -5.57 -13.68 -1.26
N ALA A 81 -4.92 -14.22 -0.23
CA ALA A 81 -4.86 -15.64 0.06
C ALA A 81 -6.07 -16.02 0.92
N VAL A 82 -7.19 -16.35 0.28
CA VAL A 82 -8.42 -16.78 0.95
C VAL A 82 -8.51 -18.30 0.93
N THR A 83 -8.90 -18.90 2.06
CA THR A 83 -9.18 -20.33 2.21
C THR A 83 -10.55 -20.71 1.66
N GLU A 84 -10.82 -22.01 1.44
CA GLU A 84 -12.15 -22.48 1.00
C GLU A 84 -13.22 -22.20 2.06
N GLU A 85 -12.88 -22.33 3.34
CA GLU A 85 -13.77 -22.05 4.46
C GLU A 85 -14.15 -20.56 4.52
N GLU A 86 -13.19 -19.67 4.29
CA GLU A 86 -13.42 -18.22 4.20
C GLU A 86 -14.25 -17.87 2.95
N ARG A 87 -13.94 -18.48 1.79
CA ARG A 87 -14.77 -18.35 0.58
C ARG A 87 -16.22 -18.70 0.85
N PHE A 88 -16.45 -19.86 1.46
CA PHE A 88 -17.77 -20.32 1.84
C PHE A 88 -18.45 -19.35 2.82
N GLY A 89 -17.72 -18.89 3.85
CA GLY A 89 -18.23 -17.94 4.83
C GLY A 89 -18.68 -16.62 4.20
N ILE A 90 -17.88 -16.03 3.31
CA ILE A 90 -18.25 -14.78 2.63
C ILE A 90 -19.42 -15.00 1.68
N ALA A 91 -19.45 -16.12 0.94
CA ALA A 91 -20.58 -16.47 0.08
C ALA A 91 -21.88 -16.69 0.87
N PHE A 92 -21.80 -17.31 2.05
CA PHE A 92 -22.94 -17.50 2.94
C PHE A 92 -23.43 -16.16 3.52
N LEU A 93 -22.53 -15.32 4.02
CA LEU A 93 -22.88 -13.97 4.49
C LEU A 93 -23.55 -13.15 3.39
N ARG A 94 -23.04 -13.24 2.16
CA ARG A 94 -23.65 -12.60 0.99
C ARG A 94 -25.10 -13.05 0.80
N LEU A 95 -25.40 -14.35 0.83
CA LEU A 95 -26.76 -14.87 0.69
C LEU A 95 -27.72 -14.33 1.77
N LEU A 96 -27.23 -14.16 3.01
CA LEU A 96 -28.01 -13.58 4.09
C LEU A 96 -28.29 -12.09 3.87
N ILE A 97 -27.27 -11.34 3.43
CA ILE A 97 -27.32 -9.89 3.24
C ILE A 97 -28.10 -9.50 1.98
N GLU A 98 -28.06 -10.30 0.92
CA GLU A 98 -28.84 -10.08 -0.32
C GLU A 98 -30.35 -10.00 -0.07
N LYS A 99 -30.84 -10.61 1.02
CA LYS A 99 -32.25 -10.55 1.43
C LYS A 99 -32.60 -9.29 2.24
N MET A 100 -31.63 -8.41 2.51
CA MET A 100 -31.77 -7.21 3.33
C MET A 100 -31.52 -5.95 2.48
N PRO A 101 -32.58 -5.22 2.06
CA PRO A 101 -32.45 -4.07 1.15
C PRO A 101 -31.53 -2.96 1.66
N ASN A 102 -31.52 -2.75 2.99
CA ASN A 102 -30.71 -1.76 3.68
C ASN A 102 -29.20 -2.07 3.69
N LEU A 103 -28.78 -3.28 3.32
CA LEU A 103 -27.38 -3.70 3.30
C LEU A 103 -26.85 -3.99 1.89
N SER A 104 -27.56 -3.54 0.86
CA SER A 104 -27.17 -3.76 -0.55
C SER A 104 -25.74 -3.30 -0.87
N ASN A 105 -25.26 -2.21 -0.26
CA ASN A 105 -23.88 -1.74 -0.44
C ASN A 105 -22.85 -2.73 0.15
N LEU A 106 -23.11 -3.28 1.34
CA LEU A 106 -22.23 -4.29 1.94
C LEU A 106 -22.21 -5.56 1.09
N SER A 107 -23.37 -6.00 0.60
CA SER A 107 -23.45 -7.14 -0.32
C SER A 107 -22.58 -6.93 -1.56
N LYS A 108 -22.63 -5.74 -2.18
CA LYS A 108 -21.82 -5.41 -3.36
C LYS A 108 -20.32 -5.45 -3.06
N SER A 109 -19.89 -4.89 -1.92
CA SER A 109 -18.49 -4.91 -1.52
C SER A 109 -17.98 -6.33 -1.27
N LEU A 110 -18.77 -7.20 -0.62
CA LEU A 110 -18.41 -8.60 -0.43
C LEU A 110 -18.29 -9.34 -1.76
N THR A 111 -19.22 -9.10 -2.70
CA THR A 111 -19.16 -9.66 -4.06
C THR A 111 -17.89 -9.22 -4.79
N GLN A 112 -17.54 -7.94 -4.73
CA GLN A 112 -16.31 -7.43 -5.38
C GLN A 112 -15.04 -8.06 -4.80
N ILE A 113 -15.00 -8.30 -3.49
CA ILE A 113 -13.86 -8.97 -2.84
C ILE A 113 -13.75 -10.43 -3.32
N ILE A 114 -14.83 -11.22 -3.27
CA ILE A 114 -14.82 -12.62 -3.71
C ILE A 114 -14.54 -12.71 -5.21
N ASP A 115 -15.37 -12.10 -6.05
CA ASP A 115 -15.34 -12.37 -7.49
C ASP A 115 -14.12 -11.72 -8.16
N GLY A 116 -13.69 -10.58 -7.60
CA GLY A 116 -12.58 -9.80 -8.12
C GLY A 116 -11.22 -10.25 -7.62
N PHE A 117 -11.03 -10.30 -6.31
CA PHE A 117 -9.69 -10.28 -5.72
C PHE A 117 -9.28 -11.60 -5.05
N ASP A 118 -10.23 -12.49 -4.76
CA ASP A 118 -9.92 -13.79 -4.19
C ASP A 118 -9.08 -14.64 -5.16
N GLY A 119 -7.94 -15.13 -4.65
CA GLY A 119 -7.12 -16.13 -5.34
C GLY A 119 -6.51 -15.63 -6.65
N LYS A 120 -6.62 -14.34 -6.94
CA LYS A 120 -6.16 -13.71 -8.19
C LYS A 120 -5.20 -12.56 -7.87
N PRO A 121 -4.04 -12.50 -8.55
CA PRO A 121 -3.17 -11.33 -8.42
C PRO A 121 -3.85 -10.11 -9.03
N ALA A 122 -3.76 -8.98 -8.34
CA ALA A 122 -4.24 -7.70 -8.79
C ALA A 122 -3.08 -6.71 -8.90
N LEU A 123 -3.09 -5.88 -9.94
CA LEU A 123 -2.10 -4.83 -10.15
C LEU A 123 -2.26 -3.76 -9.07
N PHE A 124 -1.17 -3.46 -8.36
CA PHE A 124 -1.13 -2.43 -7.32
C PHE A 124 -0.30 -1.24 -7.83
N LYS A 125 -0.92 -0.06 -8.02
CA LYS A 125 -0.24 1.09 -8.65
C LYS A 125 -0.71 2.42 -8.08
N GLY A 126 0.22 3.36 -7.93
CA GLY A 126 -0.04 4.76 -7.54
C GLY A 126 1.24 5.44 -7.13
N ASP A 127 1.14 6.53 -6.39
CA ASP A 127 2.29 7.27 -5.88
C ASP A 127 2.19 7.39 -4.35
N LEU A 128 3.32 7.30 -3.67
CA LEU A 128 3.47 7.73 -2.28
C LEU A 128 4.25 9.02 -2.26
N ASN A 129 3.64 10.08 -1.74
CA ASN A 129 4.26 11.38 -1.59
C ASN A 129 4.54 11.63 -0.11
N ILE A 130 5.78 12.00 0.20
CA ILE A 130 6.21 12.38 1.53
C ILE A 130 6.49 13.88 1.49
N LYS A 131 5.91 14.62 2.43
CA LYS A 131 6.19 16.03 2.59
C LYS A 131 6.08 16.42 4.06
N SER A 132 7.19 16.87 4.63
CA SER A 132 7.24 17.45 5.98
C SER A 132 6.61 16.58 7.06
N GLY A 133 6.95 15.30 7.10
CA GLY A 133 6.41 14.37 8.09
C GLY A 133 5.10 13.69 7.68
N LEU A 134 4.43 14.15 6.61
CA LEU A 134 3.19 13.59 6.12
C LEU A 134 3.46 12.66 4.93
N ILE A 135 2.97 11.41 5.02
CA ILE A 135 2.90 10.48 3.88
C ILE A 135 1.48 10.54 3.33
N GLN A 136 1.32 10.67 2.02
CA GLN A 136 0.02 10.64 1.34
C GLN A 136 0.09 9.73 0.12
N THR A 137 -1.02 9.05 -0.16
CA THR A 137 -1.19 8.28 -1.38
C THR A 137 -1.82 9.16 -2.46
N ASP A 138 -1.28 9.13 -3.67
CA ASP A 138 -1.91 9.75 -4.84
C ASP A 138 -2.23 8.69 -5.89
N ASN A 139 -3.49 8.68 -6.34
CA ASN A 139 -4.01 7.73 -7.34
C ASN A 139 -3.69 6.26 -7.04
N LEU A 140 -3.54 5.89 -5.77
CA LEU A 140 -3.23 4.52 -5.37
C LEU A 140 -4.45 3.62 -5.58
N ASN A 141 -4.28 2.61 -6.41
CA ASN A 141 -5.36 1.70 -6.76
C ASN A 141 -4.88 0.26 -6.96
N VAL A 142 -5.80 -0.66 -6.72
CA VAL A 142 -5.65 -2.09 -6.95
C VAL A 142 -6.62 -2.48 -8.05
N LYS A 143 -6.14 -3.10 -9.12
CA LYS A 143 -6.97 -3.46 -10.27
C LYS A 143 -6.77 -4.92 -10.65
N ASN A 144 -7.88 -5.63 -10.83
CA ASN A 144 -7.93 -6.85 -11.62
C ASN A 144 -8.81 -6.58 -12.86
N GLN A 145 -8.99 -7.57 -13.73
CA GLN A 145 -9.62 -7.40 -15.05
C GLN A 145 -10.94 -6.62 -15.02
N ASN A 146 -11.79 -6.83 -14.00
CA ASN A 146 -13.13 -6.26 -13.95
C ASN A 146 -13.41 -5.41 -12.69
N ASN A 147 -12.49 -5.36 -11.72
CA ASN A 147 -12.73 -4.69 -10.45
C ASN A 147 -11.58 -3.76 -10.09
N ARG A 148 -11.92 -2.69 -9.37
CA ARG A 148 -10.96 -1.69 -8.92
C ARG A 148 -11.22 -1.31 -7.47
N ILE A 149 -10.15 -1.23 -6.71
CA ILE A 149 -10.13 -0.64 -5.37
C ILE A 149 -9.28 0.62 -5.45
N ASP A 150 -9.82 1.77 -5.05
CA ASP A 150 -9.02 2.97 -4.81
C ASP A 150 -8.72 3.10 -3.33
N ILE A 151 -7.46 3.41 -3.02
CA ILE A 151 -6.96 3.61 -1.66
C ILE A 151 -6.53 5.07 -1.55
N LYS A 152 -7.15 5.80 -0.63
CA LYS A 152 -6.77 7.16 -0.26
C LYS A 152 -6.32 7.13 1.18
N GLY A 153 -5.04 7.26 1.42
CA GLY A 153 -4.42 7.19 2.73
C GLY A 153 -3.52 8.37 3.01
N SER A 154 -3.44 8.72 4.29
CA SER A 154 -2.43 9.62 4.82
C SER A 154 -1.94 9.13 6.18
N TYR A 155 -0.65 9.32 6.44
CA TYR A 155 -0.03 9.05 7.72
C TYR A 155 0.81 10.26 8.13
N ASP A 156 0.40 10.92 9.21
CA ASP A 156 1.19 11.96 9.86
C ASP A 156 2.16 11.29 10.84
N MET A 157 3.44 11.28 10.49
CA MET A 157 4.49 10.64 11.29
C MET A 157 4.81 11.40 12.58
N ILE A 158 4.41 12.67 12.68
CA ILE A 158 4.67 13.51 13.86
C ILE A 158 3.53 13.34 14.86
N ALA A 159 2.29 13.38 14.37
CA ALA A 159 1.10 13.19 15.19
C ALA A 159 0.75 11.71 15.44
N ASP A 160 1.44 10.77 14.77
CA ASP A 160 1.14 9.34 14.75
C ASP A 160 -0.33 9.07 14.38
N LEU A 161 -0.82 9.81 13.37
CA LEU A 161 -2.20 9.76 12.93
C LEU A 161 -2.31 9.12 11.55
N PHE A 162 -3.09 8.05 11.47
CA PHE A 162 -3.36 7.32 10.24
C PHE A 162 -4.83 7.49 9.83
N ASP A 163 -5.07 7.97 8.60
CA ASP A 163 -6.41 8.04 7.99
C ASP A 163 -6.38 7.32 6.64
N VAL A 164 -7.30 6.38 6.43
CA VAL A 164 -7.42 5.62 5.19
C VAL A 164 -8.88 5.43 4.80
N LYS A 165 -9.13 5.63 3.50
CA LYS A 165 -10.39 5.33 2.83
C LYS A 165 -10.14 4.34 1.69
N ILE A 166 -10.96 3.29 1.67
CA ILE A 166 -10.94 2.25 0.65
C ILE A 166 -12.28 2.33 -0.10
N LEU A 167 -12.22 2.46 -1.43
CA LEU A 167 -13.38 2.62 -2.29
C LEU A 167 -13.41 1.49 -3.32
N PHE A 168 -14.50 0.76 -3.40
CA PHE A 168 -14.65 -0.38 -4.31
C PHE A 168 -15.53 0.00 -5.52
N PHE A 169 -15.10 -0.39 -6.72
CA PHE A 169 -15.75 -0.10 -8.01
C PHE A 169 -15.85 -1.37 -8.86
#